data_AF-A0A9X2FYG1-F1
#
_entry.id   AF-A0A9X2FYG1-F1
#
_cell.length_a   1.000
_cell.length_b   1.000
_cell.length_c   1.000
_cell.angle_alpha   90.00
_cell.angle_beta   90.00
_cell.angle_gamma   90.00
#
_symmetry.space_group_name_H-M   'P 1'
#
loop_
_entity.id
_entity.type
_entity.pdbx_description
1 polymer ?
#
loop_
_entity_poly.entity_id
_entity_poly.type
_entity_poly.pdbx_seq_one_letter_code
_entity_poly.pdbx_strand_id
1 'polypeptide(L)'
;MQSSDLLEAIWRGDIACAEDSDGGARLGAILDALAPMRRIGLARGGHGAGAQILPEQTELLPALALGDVIEEELAMEAPQGALVMILDQAALRPGAGDAARAQLAGRLVGELLIDAVQRGLFPVEHETEALLLMAHHQHQRVDLLWQRPEAVDQLGGEAL
;
A
#
# COMPACT_ATOMS: atom_id res chain seq x y z
N MET A 1 11.51 5.06 12.26
CA MET A 1 12.56 4.10 11.85
C MET A 1 12.30 3.78 10.39
N GLN A 2 12.57 4.71 9.47
CA GLN A 2 11.96 4.60 8.12
C GLN A 2 12.89 5.03 6.98
N SER A 3 13.39 6.27 6.95
CA SER A 3 14.14 6.78 5.78
C SER A 3 15.49 6.09 5.53
N SER A 4 16.32 5.92 6.56
CA SER A 4 17.64 5.29 6.44
C SER A 4 17.56 3.81 6.06
N ASP A 5 16.63 3.07 6.68
CA ASP A 5 16.47 1.63 6.44
C ASP A 5 15.88 1.36 5.04
N LEU A 6 15.05 2.28 4.54
CA LEU A 6 14.51 2.20 3.19
C LEU A 6 15.59 2.38 2.13
N LEU A 7 16.44 3.41 2.27
CA LEU A 7 17.55 3.65 1.36
C LEU A 7 18.53 2.47 1.35
N GLU A 8 18.89 1.95 2.53
CA GLU A 8 19.76 0.79 2.64
C GLU A 8 19.16 -0.46 1.98
N ALA A 9 17.85 -0.67 2.12
CA ALA A 9 17.15 -1.77 1.45
C ALA A 9 17.15 -1.64 -0.08
N ILE A 10 17.02 -0.42 -0.62
CA ILE A 10 17.12 -0.18 -2.07
C ILE A 10 18.54 -0.51 -2.56
N TRP A 11 19.58 0.02 -1.90
CA TRP A 11 20.97 -0.24 -2.29
C TRP A 11 21.41 -1.71 -2.16
N ARG A 12 20.82 -2.46 -1.22
CA ARG A 12 21.06 -3.90 -1.09
C ARG A 12 20.36 -4.73 -2.17
N GLY A 13 19.46 -4.13 -2.94
CA GLY A 13 18.62 -4.84 -3.92
C GLY A 13 17.47 -5.62 -3.28
N ASP A 14 17.12 -5.33 -2.02
CA ASP A 14 15.97 -5.96 -1.34
C ASP A 14 14.64 -5.39 -1.84
N ILE A 15 14.67 -4.23 -2.50
CA ILE A 15 13.52 -3.59 -3.15
C ILE A 15 13.78 -3.56 -4.66
N ALA A 16 12.78 -4.02 -5.41
CA ALA A 16 12.79 -4.00 -6.87
C ALA A 16 11.44 -3.52 -7.41
N CYS A 17 11.37 -3.31 -8.73
CA CYS A 17 10.10 -3.06 -9.40
C CYS A 17 9.12 -4.23 -9.14
N ALA A 18 7.89 -3.92 -8.78
CA ALA A 18 6.88 -4.95 -8.61
C ALA A 18 6.57 -5.62 -9.95
N GLU A 19 6.66 -6.94 -10.01
CA GLU A 19 6.23 -7.69 -11.20
C GLU A 19 4.71 -7.56 -11.39
N ASP A 20 4.29 -7.52 -12.66
CA ASP A 20 2.88 -7.54 -13.04
C ASP A 20 2.24 -8.86 -12.61
N SER A 21 1.63 -8.83 -11.43
CA SER A 21 0.84 -9.93 -10.89
C SER A 21 -0.64 -9.55 -10.89
N ASP A 22 -1.53 -10.51 -11.15
CA ASP A 22 -3.00 -10.28 -11.09
C ASP A 22 -3.43 -9.69 -9.73
N GLY A 23 -2.75 -10.09 -8.64
CA GLY A 23 -2.97 -9.53 -7.31
C GLY A 23 -2.57 -8.06 -7.21
N GLY A 24 -1.43 -7.68 -7.78
CA GLY A 24 -0.96 -6.30 -7.87
C GLY A 24 -1.88 -5.43 -8.73
N ALA A 25 -2.34 -5.94 -9.87
CA ALA A 25 -3.26 -5.22 -10.76
C ALA A 25 -4.61 -4.92 -10.08
N ARG A 26 -5.20 -5.92 -9.39
CA ARG A 26 -6.47 -5.74 -8.68
C ARG A 26 -6.35 -4.77 -7.51
N LEU A 27 -5.26 -4.85 -6.76
CA LEU A 27 -4.95 -3.90 -5.69
C LEU A 27 -4.75 -2.49 -6.26
N GLY A 28 -4.09 -2.37 -7.41
CA GLY A 28 -3.91 -1.11 -8.09
C GLY A 28 -5.23 -0.45 -8.48
N ALA A 29 -6.18 -1.22 -9.02
CA ALA A 29 -7.51 -0.72 -9.36
C ALA A 29 -8.30 -0.22 -8.13
N ILE A 30 -8.14 -0.88 -6.97
CA ILE A 30 -8.75 -0.41 -5.71
C ILE A 30 -8.15 0.94 -5.30
N LEU A 31 -6.83 1.09 -5.39
CA LEU A 31 -6.15 2.32 -5.01
C LEU A 31 -6.43 3.46 -5.99
N ASP A 32 -6.53 3.20 -7.29
CA ASP A 32 -6.97 4.19 -8.29
C ASP A 32 -8.36 4.74 -8.00
N ALA A 33 -9.27 3.89 -7.49
CA ALA A 33 -10.61 4.31 -7.10
C ALA A 33 -10.61 5.17 -5.82
N LEU A 34 -9.57 5.07 -4.99
CA LEU A 34 -9.46 5.81 -3.72
C LEU A 34 -8.69 7.13 -3.87
N ALA A 35 -7.67 7.17 -4.73
CA ALA A 35 -6.87 8.35 -4.97
C ALA A 35 -6.44 8.42 -6.45
N PRO A 36 -6.81 9.50 -7.19
CA PRO A 36 -6.47 9.67 -8.60
C PRO A 36 -5.04 10.19 -8.79
N MET A 37 -4.07 9.55 -8.12
CA MET A 37 -2.65 9.93 -8.21
C MET A 37 -1.86 8.91 -9.02
N ARG A 38 -0.75 9.34 -9.63
CA ARG A 38 0.19 8.43 -10.28
C ARG A 38 0.85 7.54 -9.22
N ARG A 39 1.10 6.28 -9.55
CA ARG A 39 1.59 5.28 -8.59
C ARG A 39 2.81 4.57 -9.14
N ILE A 40 3.77 4.30 -8.25
CA ILE A 40 4.97 3.52 -8.54
C ILE A 40 4.90 2.28 -7.64
N GLY A 41 4.86 1.10 -8.24
CA GLY A 41 4.81 -0.17 -7.52
C GLY A 41 6.20 -0.76 -7.34
N LEU A 42 6.63 -0.89 -6.08
CA LEU A 42 7.86 -1.56 -5.70
C LEU A 42 7.51 -2.81 -4.88
N ALA A 43 8.28 -3.88 -5.03
CA ALA A 43 8.18 -5.09 -4.23
C ALA A 43 9.42 -5.22 -3.34
N ARG A 44 9.20 -5.48 -2.06
CA ARG A 44 10.27 -5.79 -1.11
C ARG A 44 10.34 -7.30 -0.89
N GLY A 45 11.53 -7.86 -1.10
CA GLY A 45 11.89 -9.22 -0.71
C GLY A 45 12.21 -9.31 0.78
N GLY A 46 11.93 -10.46 1.39
CA GLY A 46 12.19 -10.71 2.81
C GLY A 46 10.99 -10.47 3.73
N HIS A 47 11.08 -10.99 4.96
CA HIS A 47 9.98 -10.95 5.93
C HIS A 47 10.13 -9.72 6.85
N GLY A 48 9.05 -8.94 7.04
CA GLY A 48 8.87 -8.17 8.28
C GLY A 48 8.69 -6.66 8.19
N ALA A 49 8.95 -6.01 7.05
CA ALA A 49 8.74 -4.56 6.95
C ALA A 49 7.29 -4.17 6.62
N GLY A 50 6.54 -5.11 6.01
CA GLY A 50 5.17 -4.94 5.56
C GLY A 50 5.00 -3.84 4.51
N ALA A 51 3.74 -3.59 4.15
CA ALA A 51 3.42 -2.66 3.08
C ALA A 51 3.46 -1.20 3.53
N GLN A 52 3.91 -0.31 2.65
CA GLN A 52 4.08 1.12 2.91
C GLN A 52 3.63 1.93 1.69
N ILE A 53 3.08 3.12 1.95
CA ILE A 53 2.81 4.13 0.93
C ILE A 53 3.56 5.39 1.34
N LEU A 54 4.35 5.93 0.40
CA LEU A 54 5.16 7.11 0.63
C LEU A 54 5.01 8.05 -0.57
N PRO A 55 4.92 9.37 -0.37
CA PRO A 55 5.07 10.32 -1.45
C PRO A 55 6.48 10.24 -2.07
N GLU A 56 6.63 10.43 -3.39
CA GLU A 56 7.95 10.40 -4.03
C GLU A 56 8.93 11.44 -3.44
N GLN A 57 8.42 12.57 -2.97
CA GLN A 57 9.21 13.63 -2.34
C GLN A 57 9.66 13.29 -0.91
N THR A 58 9.41 12.05 -0.44
CA THR A 58 9.86 11.62 0.89
C THR A 58 11.37 11.70 0.97
N GLU A 59 11.88 12.52 1.89
CA GLU A 59 13.31 12.70 2.09
C GLU A 59 13.92 11.46 2.75
N LEU A 60 14.87 10.81 2.04
CA LEU A 60 15.59 9.63 2.52
C LEU A 60 16.89 9.99 3.25
N LEU A 61 17.56 11.03 2.75
CA LEU A 61 18.70 11.72 3.33
C LEU A 61 18.55 13.22 3.07
N PRO A 62 19.28 14.09 3.80
CA PRO A 62 19.22 15.53 3.56
C PRO A 62 19.36 15.87 2.06
N ALA A 63 18.33 16.50 1.50
CA ALA A 63 18.23 16.87 0.09
C ALA A 63 18.27 15.71 -0.92
N LEU A 64 17.91 14.48 -0.51
CA LEU A 64 17.76 13.31 -1.39
C LEU A 64 16.33 12.77 -1.28
N ALA A 65 15.52 13.00 -2.33
CA ALA A 65 14.16 12.50 -2.38
C ALA A 65 14.12 11.02 -2.78
N LEU A 66 13.06 10.32 -2.36
CA LEU A 66 12.80 8.94 -2.76
C LEU A 66 12.61 8.82 -4.28
N GLY A 67 11.97 9.81 -4.92
CA GLY A 67 11.84 9.89 -6.38
C GLY A 67 13.19 9.85 -7.09
N ASP A 68 14.15 10.68 -6.65
CA ASP A 68 15.50 10.71 -7.21
C ASP A 68 16.19 9.34 -7.09
N VAL A 69 16.06 8.69 -5.93
CA VAL A 69 16.65 7.36 -5.68
C VAL A 69 16.00 6.28 -6.57
N ILE A 70 14.69 6.37 -6.84
CA ILE A 70 14.01 5.44 -7.75
C ILE A 70 14.52 5.62 -9.19
N GLU A 71 14.68 6.86 -9.64
CA GLU A 71 15.18 7.16 -11.00
C GLU A 71 16.61 6.68 -11.19
N GLU A 72 17.49 6.95 -10.23
CA GLU A 72 18.92 6.66 -10.36
C GLU A 72 19.25 5.18 -10.06
N GLU A 73 18.69 4.59 -9.00
CA GLU A 73 19.08 3.24 -8.54
C GLU A 73 18.24 2.13 -9.16
N LEU A 74 16.96 2.41 -9.46
CA LEU A 74 16.03 1.42 -9.99
C LEU A 74 15.75 1.59 -11.49
N ALA A 75 16.27 2.66 -12.11
CA ALA A 75 16.06 3.00 -13.52
C ALA A 75 14.56 3.07 -13.91
N MET A 76 13.75 3.61 -13.02
CA MET A 76 12.30 3.77 -13.19
C MET A 76 11.93 5.25 -13.15
N GLU A 77 11.04 5.70 -14.03
CA GLU A 77 10.53 7.07 -13.92
C GLU A 77 9.78 7.26 -12.60
N ALA A 78 10.05 8.36 -11.89
CA ALA A 78 9.37 8.73 -10.66
C ALA A 78 8.60 10.03 -10.84
N PRO A 79 7.37 9.99 -11.39
CA PRO A 79 6.71 11.21 -11.78
C PRO A 79 6.37 12.09 -10.57
N GLN A 80 6.62 13.41 -10.68
CA GLN A 80 6.33 14.34 -9.60
C GLN A 80 4.90 14.18 -9.06
N GLY A 81 4.78 14.14 -7.73
CA GLY A 81 3.52 13.95 -7.01
C GLY A 81 2.97 12.53 -7.03
N ALA A 82 3.78 11.54 -7.46
CA ALA A 82 3.39 10.13 -7.39
C ALA A 82 3.44 9.57 -5.97
N LEU A 83 2.63 8.53 -5.74
CA LEU A 83 2.73 7.67 -4.57
C LEU A 83 3.58 6.45 -4.87
N VAL A 84 4.60 6.24 -4.06
CA VAL A 84 5.43 5.03 -4.06
C VAL A 84 4.79 4.02 -3.13
N MET A 85 4.43 2.87 -3.68
CA MET A 85 3.86 1.75 -2.92
C MET A 85 4.92 0.68 -2.79
N ILE A 86 5.33 0.37 -1.57
CA ILE A 86 6.26 -0.73 -1.28
C ILE A 86 5.43 -1.90 -0.78
N LEU A 87 5.35 -2.95 -1.58
CA LEU A 87 4.50 -4.10 -1.38
C LEU A 87 5.31 -5.28 -0.85
N ASP A 88 4.71 -6.06 0.04
CA ASP A 88 5.30 -7.31 0.50
C ASP A 88 5.17 -8.37 -0.60
N GLN A 89 6.30 -8.80 -1.17
CA GLN A 89 6.32 -9.79 -2.25
C GLN A 89 5.70 -11.12 -1.82
N ALA A 90 5.78 -11.49 -0.53
CA ALA A 90 5.22 -12.73 -0.01
C ALA A 90 3.68 -12.74 0.00
N ALA A 91 3.04 -11.56 0.01
CA ALA A 91 1.58 -11.42 -0.08
C ALA A 91 1.08 -11.37 -1.54
N LEU A 92 1.94 -11.02 -2.49
CA LEU A 92 1.62 -10.94 -3.91
C LEU A 92 1.86 -12.25 -4.67
N ARG A 93 2.72 -13.14 -4.14
CA ARG A 93 3.06 -14.40 -4.80
C ARG A 93 1.84 -15.27 -5.10
N PRO A 94 1.87 -16.08 -6.18
CA PRO A 94 0.89 -17.13 -6.41
C PRO A 94 0.81 -18.07 -5.19
N GLY A 95 -0.40 -18.34 -4.72
CA GLY A 95 -0.63 -19.21 -3.56
C GLY A 95 -0.54 -18.54 -2.17
N ALA A 96 -0.34 -17.22 -2.07
CA ALA A 96 -0.37 -16.49 -0.79
C ALA A 96 -1.73 -16.56 -0.05
N GLY A 97 -2.80 -16.97 -0.74
CA GLY A 97 -4.15 -17.03 -0.20
C GLY A 97 -4.84 -15.65 -0.16
N ASP A 98 -6.16 -15.66 -0.11
CA ASP A 98 -6.95 -14.42 -0.16
C ASP A 98 -6.81 -13.58 1.13
N ALA A 99 -6.58 -14.22 2.27
CA ALA A 99 -6.39 -13.52 3.55
C ALA A 99 -5.14 -12.63 3.55
N ALA A 100 -4.01 -13.12 3.05
CA ALA A 100 -2.77 -12.34 2.96
C ALA A 100 -2.92 -11.13 2.04
N ARG A 101 -3.61 -11.31 0.89
CA ARG A 101 -3.91 -10.24 -0.05
C ARG A 101 -4.88 -9.21 0.53
N ALA A 102 -5.91 -9.66 1.24
CA ALA A 102 -6.86 -8.78 1.91
C ALA A 102 -6.20 -7.98 3.04
N GLN A 103 -5.28 -8.59 3.79
CA GLN A 103 -4.50 -7.90 4.81
C GLN A 103 -3.57 -6.83 4.20
N LEU A 104 -2.88 -7.16 3.11
CA LEU A 104 -2.07 -6.22 2.33
C LEU A 104 -2.92 -5.03 1.87
N ALA A 105 -4.06 -5.29 1.24
CA ALA A 105 -4.97 -4.26 0.76
C ALA A 105 -5.49 -3.37 1.90
N GLY A 106 -5.95 -3.98 3.00
CA GLY A 106 -6.43 -3.24 4.17
C GLY A 106 -5.37 -2.35 4.78
N ARG A 107 -4.12 -2.82 4.84
CA ARG A 107 -3.00 -2.02 5.33
C ARG A 107 -2.71 -0.81 4.44
N LEU A 108 -2.65 -1.01 3.13
CA LEU A 108 -2.39 0.07 2.17
C LEU A 108 -3.49 1.14 2.19
N VAL A 109 -4.76 0.73 2.25
CA VAL A 109 -5.87 1.67 2.40
C VAL A 109 -5.76 2.44 3.72
N GLY A 110 -5.40 1.76 4.81
CA GLY A 110 -5.17 2.38 6.10
C GLY A 110 -4.04 3.42 6.07
N GLU A 111 -2.88 3.08 5.50
CA GLU A 111 -1.75 4.00 5.33
C GLU A 111 -2.17 5.20 4.47
N LEU A 112 -2.81 4.99 3.33
CA LEU A 112 -3.29 6.07 2.46
C LEU A 112 -4.25 7.02 3.19
N LEU A 113 -5.17 6.47 3.98
CA LEU A 113 -6.11 7.23 4.79
C LEU A 113 -5.41 8.08 5.85
N ILE A 114 -4.47 7.50 6.58
CA ILE A 114 -3.68 8.20 7.59
C ILE A 114 -2.89 9.32 6.94
N ASP A 115 -2.21 9.03 5.83
CA ASP A 115 -1.40 10.01 5.12
C ASP A 115 -2.28 11.13 4.51
N ALA A 116 -3.49 10.79 4.06
CA ALA A 116 -4.46 11.78 3.59
C ALA A 116 -4.90 12.74 4.70
N VAL A 117 -5.22 12.22 5.90
CA VAL A 117 -5.61 13.02 7.06
C VAL A 117 -4.44 13.85 7.60
N GLN A 118 -3.22 13.31 7.60
CA GLN A 118 -2.07 13.98 8.18
C GLN A 118 -1.46 15.03 7.25
N ARG A 119 -1.50 14.80 5.94
CA ARG A 119 -0.78 15.60 4.95
C ARG A 119 -1.68 16.37 3.98
N GLY A 120 -3.00 16.17 4.04
CA GLY A 120 -3.96 16.82 3.15
C GLY A 120 -3.81 16.37 1.70
N LEU A 121 -3.80 15.05 1.45
CA LEU A 121 -3.66 14.49 0.08
C LEU A 121 -4.88 14.76 -0.81
N PHE A 122 -6.02 15.14 -0.22
CA PHE A 122 -7.21 15.57 -0.97
C PHE A 122 -7.26 17.10 -1.00
N PRO A 123 -7.67 17.71 -2.13
CA PRO A 123 -8.09 19.11 -2.12
C PRO A 123 -9.13 19.30 -1.01
N VAL A 124 -8.97 20.34 -0.18
CA VAL A 124 -9.82 20.62 1.00
C VAL A 124 -11.32 20.56 0.68
N GLU A 125 -11.69 20.87 -0.56
CA GLU A 125 -13.08 20.82 -1.04
C GLU A 125 -13.68 19.40 -1.04
N HIS A 126 -12.88 18.35 -1.21
CA HIS A 126 -13.32 16.96 -1.37
C HIS A 126 -12.86 16.03 -0.24
N GLU A 127 -11.99 16.52 0.65
CA GLU A 127 -11.43 15.75 1.78
C GLU A 127 -12.53 15.14 2.65
N THR A 128 -13.58 15.90 2.97
CA THR A 128 -14.69 15.41 3.80
C THR A 128 -15.48 14.31 3.08
N GLU A 129 -15.75 14.44 1.79
CA GLU A 129 -16.49 13.44 1.01
C GLU A 129 -15.68 12.15 0.82
N ALA A 130 -14.38 12.28 0.51
CA ALA A 130 -13.47 11.14 0.38
C ALA A 130 -13.39 10.35 1.70
N LEU A 131 -13.22 11.04 2.84
CA LEU A 131 -13.21 10.42 4.16
C LEU A 131 -14.57 9.80 4.52
N LEU A 132 -15.68 10.44 4.16
CA LEU A 132 -17.02 9.93 4.44
C LEU A 132 -17.32 8.65 3.64
N LEU A 133 -16.95 8.62 2.35
CA LEU A 133 -17.08 7.44 1.48
C LEU A 133 -16.26 6.26 2.00
N MET A 134 -15.03 6.52 2.44
CA MET A 134 -14.16 5.50 3.00
C MET A 134 -14.65 4.97 4.35
N ALA A 135 -15.17 5.83 5.23
CA ALA A 135 -15.78 5.43 6.50
C ALA A 135 -17.05 4.58 6.28
N HIS A 136 -17.89 4.96 5.32
CA HIS A 136 -19.11 4.20 4.99
C HIS A 136 -18.80 2.78 4.50
N HIS A 137 -17.75 2.64 3.69
CA HIS A 137 -17.36 1.35 3.13
C HIS A 137 -16.79 0.38 4.19
N GLN A 138 -16.18 0.90 5.26
CA GLN A 138 -15.75 0.10 6.40
C GLN A 138 -16.93 -0.28 7.32
N HIS A 139 -17.87 0.64 7.54
CA HIS A 139 -19.07 0.38 8.34
C HIS A 139 -19.95 -0.72 7.73
N GLN A 140 -20.17 -0.71 6.41
CA GLN A 140 -20.93 -1.76 5.74
C GLN A 140 -20.28 -3.14 5.81
N ARG A 141 -18.94 -3.21 5.86
CA ARG A 141 -18.21 -4.47 6.02
C ARG A 141 -18.28 -5.00 7.46
N VAL A 142 -18.22 -4.12 8.46
CA VAL A 142 -18.40 -4.49 9.88
C VAL A 142 -19.83 -4.96 10.14
N ASP A 143 -20.82 -4.29 9.56
CA ASP A 143 -22.22 -4.70 9.67
C ASP A 143 -22.49 -6.05 8.98
N LEU A 144 -21.88 -6.32 7.83
CA LEU A 144 -21.97 -7.61 7.17
C LEU A 144 -21.31 -8.74 7.97
N LEU A 145 -20.22 -8.46 8.69
CA LEU A 145 -19.56 -9.40 9.61
C LEU A 145 -20.35 -9.60 10.91
N TRP A 146 -21.03 -8.56 11.40
CA TRP A 146 -21.89 -8.62 12.58
C TRP A 146 -23.23 -9.34 12.32
N GLN A 147 -23.77 -9.21 11.10
CA GLN A 147 -25.02 -9.88 10.69
C GLN A 147 -24.83 -11.35 10.26
N ARG A 148 -23.59 -11.80 10.04
CA ARG A 148 -23.24 -13.21 9.77
C ARG A 148 -22.07 -13.69 10.63
N PRO A 149 -22.28 -13.90 11.94
CA PRO A 149 -21.22 -14.36 12.84
C PRO A 149 -20.65 -15.73 12.46
N GLU A 150 -21.37 -16.54 11.69
CA GLU A 150 -20.98 -17.91 11.31
C GLU A 150 -19.84 -17.97 10.27
N ALA A 151 -19.51 -16.86 9.61
CA ALA A 151 -18.36 -16.80 8.68
C ALA A 151 -17.01 -16.66 9.41
N VAL A 152 -17.02 -16.27 10.69
CA VAL A 152 -15.80 -16.13 11.50
C VAL A 152 -15.32 -17.49 12.01
N ASP A 153 -16.23 -18.43 12.28
CA ASP A 153 -15.88 -19.78 12.74
C ASP A 153 -15.27 -20.67 11.65
N GLN A 154 -15.56 -20.41 10.37
CA GLN A 154 -15.00 -21.22 9.26
C GLN A 154 -13.54 -20.87 8.91
N LEU A 155 -12.99 -19.76 9.42
CA LEU A 155 -11.58 -19.40 9.24
C LEU A 155 -10.67 -19.93 10.37
N GLY A 156 -11.24 -20.54 11.41
CA GLY A 156 -10.50 -21.12 12.54
C GLY A 156 -10.48 -22.65 12.60
N GLY A 157 -11.07 -23.34 11.61
CA GLY A 157 -11.44 -24.76 11.71
C GLY A 157 -10.74 -25.75 10.77
N GLU A 158 -9.73 -25.35 9.99
CA GLU A 158 -8.93 -26.30 9.18
C GLU A 158 -7.43 -26.19 9.53
N ALA A 159 -7.09 -26.52 10.77
CA ALA A 159 -5.76 -27.01 11.14
C ALA A 159 -5.85 -27.69 12.51
N LEU A 160 -6.25 -28.96 12.52
CA LEU A 160 -5.78 -30.00 13.44
C LEU A 160 -6.03 -31.38 12.82
#